data_AF-A0A0G1FGE1-F1
#
_entry.id   AF-A0A0G1FGE1-F1
#
_cell.length_a   1.000
_cell.length_b   1.000
_cell.length_c   1.000
_cell.angle_alpha   90.00
_cell.angle_beta   90.00
_cell.angle_gamma   90.00
#
_symmetry.space_group_name_H-M   'P 1'
#
loop_
_entity.id
_entity.type
_entity.pdbx_description
1 polymer ?
#
loop_
_entity_poly.entity_id
_entity_poly.type
_entity_poly.pdbx_seq_one_letter_code
_entity_poly.pdbx_strand_id
1 'polypeptide(L)'
;MIATIIGQKVSMNLNDFIHGGGQYTKRLVIEELDGLTITLMDNHVTAFFGFDLTVEKCDILGEVNVPDDLVEIAVNYASANEAMHKAIDRFAEVLIGEG
;
A
#
# COMPACT_ATOMS: atom_id res chain seq x y z
N MET A 1 7.66 -6.71 -15.08
CA MET A 1 7.44 -5.24 -14.99
C MET A 1 8.49 -4.58 -14.09
N ILE A 2 8.94 -3.34 -14.37
CA ILE A 2 9.91 -2.64 -13.50
C ILE A 2 9.19 -2.01 -12.30
N ALA A 3 9.74 -2.22 -11.10
CA ALA A 3 9.30 -1.58 -9.86
C ALA A 3 10.45 -0.84 -9.20
N THR A 4 10.14 0.32 -8.61
CA THR A 4 11.05 1.08 -7.76
C THR A 4 11.00 0.52 -6.34
N ILE A 5 12.16 0.16 -5.78
CA ILE A 5 12.28 -0.20 -4.37
C ILE A 5 12.45 1.09 -3.58
N ILE A 6 11.55 1.33 -2.63
CA ILE A 6 11.64 2.46 -1.71
C ILE A 6 11.76 2.02 -0.27
N GLY A 7 12.37 2.88 0.54
CA GLY A 7 12.25 2.85 1.99
C GLY A 7 11.46 4.06 2.46
N GLN A 8 10.45 3.84 3.29
CA GLN A 8 9.63 4.92 3.83
C GLN A 8 9.44 4.74 5.34
N LYS A 9 9.55 5.84 6.08
CA LYS A 9 9.20 5.84 7.51
C LYS A 9 7.70 5.99 7.66
N VAL A 10 7.05 4.97 8.20
CA VAL A 10 5.61 4.93 8.43
C VAL A 10 5.35 5.10 9.92
N SER A 11 4.65 6.16 10.29
CA SER A 11 4.18 6.35 11.68
C SER A 11 3.03 5.39 11.95
N MET A 12 3.17 4.53 12.97
CA MET A 12 2.14 3.53 13.30
C MET A 12 1.05 4.09 14.22
N ASN A 13 1.31 5.25 14.84
CA ASN A 13 0.39 5.96 15.72
C ASN A 13 0.69 7.47 15.70
N LEU A 14 -0.18 8.25 16.35
CA LEU A 14 -0.04 9.71 16.42
C LEU A 14 1.24 10.16 17.15
N ASN A 15 1.68 9.42 18.16
CA ASN A 15 2.87 9.75 18.94
C ASN A 15 4.14 9.61 18.09
N ASP A 16 4.22 8.54 17.30
CA ASP A 16 5.26 8.35 16.29
C ASP A 16 5.28 9.53 15.31
N PHE A 17 4.11 9.94 14.81
CA PHE A 17 4.03 11.05 13.88
C PHE A 17 4.56 12.36 14.47
N ILE A 18 4.14 12.71 15.68
CA ILE A 18 4.51 13.96 16.36
C ILE A 18 6.01 14.00 16.69
N HIS A 19 6.57 12.88 17.15
CA HIS A 19 7.97 12.82 17.59
C HIS A 19 8.94 12.34 16.49
N GLY A 20 8.46 12.20 15.25
CA GLY A 20 9.24 11.66 14.15
C GLY A 20 9.69 10.22 14.39
N GLY A 21 8.92 9.44 15.15
CA GLY A 21 9.02 7.99 15.33
C GLY A 21 8.43 7.21 14.15
N GLY A 22 8.12 5.93 14.36
CA GLY A 22 7.59 5.03 13.33
C GLY A 22 8.61 4.03 12.78
N GLN A 23 8.09 3.07 12.03
CA GLN A 23 8.85 1.96 11.47
C GLN A 23 9.33 2.29 10.06
N TYR A 24 10.59 1.96 9.77
CA TYR A 24 11.09 2.06 8.41
C TYR A 24 10.70 0.81 7.61
N THR A 25 9.94 1.00 6.55
CA THR A 25 9.31 -0.07 5.79
C THR A 25 9.80 -0.02 4.35
N LYS A 26 10.21 -1.19 3.82
CA LYS A 26 10.57 -1.34 2.41
C LYS A 26 9.32 -1.66 1.59
N ARG A 27 9.21 -1.05 0.41
CA ARG A 27 8.07 -1.23 -0.50
C ARG A 27 8.55 -1.34 -1.93
N LEU A 28 7.77 -2.01 -2.77
CA LEU A 28 7.87 -1.95 -4.22
C LEU A 28 6.79 -0.99 -4.71
N VAL A 29 7.15 -0.09 -5.63
CA VAL A 29 6.21 0.85 -6.27
C VAL A 29 6.31 0.66 -7.78
N ILE A 30 5.16 0.43 -8.43
CA ILE A 30 5.03 0.33 -9.88
C ILE A 30 4.22 1.53 -10.35
N GLU A 31 4.91 2.58 -10.80
CA GLU A 31 4.30 3.85 -11.19
C GLU A 31 3.33 3.71 -12.38
N GLU A 32 3.64 2.84 -13.34
CA GLU A 32 2.82 2.58 -14.53
C GLU A 32 1.43 1.98 -14.20
N LEU A 33 1.25 1.46 -12.98
CA LEU A 33 0.00 0.87 -12.50
C LEU A 33 -0.64 1.74 -11.42
N ASP A 34 -0.82 3.03 -11.71
CA ASP A 34 -1.42 4.02 -10.80
C ASP A 34 -0.72 4.03 -9.43
N GLY A 35 0.63 3.97 -9.43
CA GLY A 35 1.39 3.94 -8.19
C GLY A 35 1.11 2.71 -7.32
N LEU A 36 0.88 1.54 -7.93
CA LEU A 36 0.68 0.28 -7.21
C LEU A 36 1.84 0.05 -6.25
N THR A 37 1.53 0.01 -4.97
CA THR A 37 2.49 -0.18 -3.89
C THR A 37 2.30 -1.52 -3.25
N ILE A 38 3.39 -2.28 -3.10
CA ILE A 38 3.41 -3.62 -2.50
C ILE A 38 4.33 -3.58 -1.28
N THR A 39 3.81 -3.99 -0.13
CA THR A 39 4.56 -4.04 1.13
C THR A 39 4.47 -5.45 1.71
N LEU A 40 5.62 -6.01 2.08
CA LEU A 40 5.71 -7.25 2.84
C LEU A 40 6.00 -6.91 4.30
N MET A 41 5.08 -7.25 5.20
CA MET A 41 5.23 -7.03 6.64
C MET A 41 4.68 -8.24 7.39
N ASP A 42 5.46 -8.79 8.33
CA ASP A 42 5.06 -9.92 9.18
C ASP A 42 4.47 -11.14 8.42
N ASN A 43 5.10 -11.50 7.28
CA ASN A 43 4.62 -12.54 6.35
C ASN A 43 3.27 -12.26 5.68
N HIS A 44 2.78 -11.02 5.76
CA HIS A 44 1.61 -10.56 5.02
C HIS A 44 2.01 -9.64 3.89
N VAL A 45 1.39 -9.85 2.73
CA VAL A 45 1.47 -8.92 1.60
C VAL A 45 0.30 -7.96 1.71
N THR A 46 0.59 -6.67 1.63
CA THR A 46 -0.40 -5.61 1.47
C THR A 46 -0.13 -4.90 0.16
N ALA A 47 -1.19 -4.55 -0.57
CA ALA A 47 -1.08 -3.77 -1.79
C ALA A 47 -2.22 -2.75 -1.92
N PHE A 48 -1.90 -1.59 -2.48
CA PHE A 48 -2.84 -0.49 -2.73
C PHE A 48 -2.35 0.39 -3.88
N PHE A 49 -3.25 1.18 -4.47
CA PHE A 49 -2.97 2.12 -5.55
C PHE A 49 -2.83 3.56 -5.03
N GLY A 50 -2.36 4.47 -5.88
CA GLY A 50 -2.32 5.91 -5.66
C GLY A 50 -1.06 6.43 -4.97
N PHE A 51 0.01 5.65 -4.90
CA PHE A 51 1.26 6.12 -4.32
C PHE A 51 2.07 6.94 -5.35
N ASP A 52 2.32 8.21 -5.04
CA ASP A 52 3.04 9.14 -5.92
C ASP A 52 4.45 9.41 -5.39
N LEU A 53 5.47 8.89 -6.09
CA LEU A 53 6.88 9.08 -5.72
C LEU A 53 7.34 10.55 -5.75
N THR A 54 6.62 11.43 -6.44
CA THR A 54 6.97 12.86 -6.53
C THR A 54 6.48 13.67 -5.32
N VAL A 55 5.48 13.16 -4.61
CA VAL A 55 4.84 13.83 -3.45
C VAL A 55 5.21 13.15 -2.13
N GLU A 56 5.37 11.83 -2.16
CA GLU A 56 5.63 11.03 -0.97
C GLU A 56 7.08 11.15 -0.48
N LYS A 57 7.25 11.33 0.84
CA LYS A 57 8.58 11.31 1.47
C LYS A 57 9.10 9.89 1.56
N CYS A 58 10.04 9.52 0.70
CA CYS A 58 10.68 8.21 0.71
C CYS A 58 12.14 8.30 0.21
N ASP A 59 12.91 7.26 0.53
CA ASP A 59 14.25 7.04 -0.02
C ASP A 59 14.14 6.03 -1.18
N ILE A 60 14.66 6.39 -2.35
CA ILE A 60 14.78 5.47 -3.47
C ILE A 60 15.99 4.57 -3.23
N LEU A 61 15.77 3.26 -3.18
CA LEU A 61 16.80 2.27 -2.87
C LEU A 61 17.31 1.52 -4.11
N GLY A 62 16.54 1.52 -5.20
CA GLY A 62 16.91 0.92 -6.47
C GLY A 62 15.69 0.49 -7.29
N GLU A 63 15.94 -0.31 -8.32
CA GLU A 63 14.92 -0.83 -9.22
C GLU A 63 15.03 -2.36 -9.31
N VAL A 64 13.91 -3.03 -9.56
CA VAL A 64 13.86 -4.47 -9.74
C VAL A 64 12.83 -4.85 -10.78
N ASN A 65 13.10 -5.91 -11.53
CA ASN A 65 12.09 -6.52 -12.40
C ASN A 65 11.22 -7.48 -11.58
N VAL A 66 9.93 -7.19 -11.51
CA VAL A 66 8.92 -8.01 -10.84
C VAL A 66 8.27 -8.93 -11.88
N PRO A 67 8.22 -10.25 -11.65
CA PRO A 67 7.50 -11.20 -12.49
C PRO A 67 6.03 -10.81 -12.69
N ASP A 68 5.52 -10.94 -13.92
CA ASP A 68 4.19 -10.46 -14.28
C ASP A 68 3.07 -11.21 -13.53
N ASP A 69 3.28 -12.48 -13.18
CA ASP A 69 2.36 -13.28 -12.37
C ASP A 69 2.21 -12.71 -10.94
N LEU A 70 3.29 -12.23 -10.34
CA LEU A 70 3.24 -11.56 -9.03
C LEU A 70 2.57 -10.19 -9.11
N VAL A 71 2.78 -9.46 -10.21
CA VAL A 71 2.12 -8.18 -10.46
C VAL A 71 0.61 -8.37 -10.59
N GLU A 72 0.16 -9.37 -11.35
CA GLU A 72 -1.26 -9.69 -11.51
C GLU A 72 -1.93 -10.01 -10.17
N ILE A 73 -1.28 -10.82 -9.33
CA ILE A 73 -1.78 -11.13 -7.97
C ILE A 73 -1.91 -9.85 -7.14
N ALA A 74 -0.92 -8.96 -7.18
CA ALA A 74 -0.93 -7.71 -6.42
C ALA A 74 -2.03 -6.75 -6.89
N VAL A 75 -2.23 -6.61 -8.20
CA VAL A 75 -3.30 -5.79 -8.79
C VAL A 75 -4.68 -6.31 -8.35
N ASN A 76 -4.90 -7.62 -8.41
CA ASN A 76 -6.15 -8.24 -7.99
C ASN A 76 -6.41 -8.01 -6.49
N TYR A 77 -5.38 -8.17 -5.66
CA TYR A 77 -5.48 -7.91 -4.22
C TYR A 77 -5.82 -6.44 -3.93
N ALA A 78 -5.09 -5.50 -4.53
CA ALA A 78 -5.29 -4.07 -4.31
C ALA A 78 -6.69 -3.63 -4.75
N SER A 79 -7.19 -4.14 -5.87
CA SER A 79 -8.54 -3.86 -6.38
C SER A 79 -9.62 -4.40 -5.45
N ALA A 80 -9.45 -5.62 -4.95
CA ALA A 80 -10.38 -6.20 -3.97
C ALA A 80 -10.35 -5.43 -2.64
N ASN A 81 -9.18 -4.99 -2.20
CA ASN A 81 -9.02 -4.19 -0.99
C ASN A 81 -9.70 -2.82 -1.11
N GLU A 82 -9.58 -2.14 -2.25
CA GLU A 82 -10.25 -0.86 -2.51
C GLU A 82 -11.79 -1.04 -2.54
N ALA A 83 -12.27 -2.08 -3.22
CA ALA A 83 -13.70 -2.41 -3.25
C ALA A 83 -14.25 -2.70 -1.84
N MET A 84 -13.49 -3.42 -1.02
CA MET A 84 -13.86 -3.70 0.37
C MET A 84 -13.94 -2.41 1.19
N HIS A 85 -12.95 -1.51 1.07
CA HIS A 85 -12.97 -0.22 1.77
C HIS A 85 -14.20 0.63 1.41
N LYS A 86 -14.57 0.69 0.12
CA LYS A 86 -15.78 1.39 -0.33
C LYS A 86 -17.08 0.76 0.20
N ALA A 87 -17.04 -0.51 0.59
CA ALA A 87 -18.19 -1.23 1.12
C ALA A 87 -18.31 -1.17 2.66
N ILE A 88 -17.29 -0.67 3.38
CA ILE A 88 -17.27 -0.66 4.85
C ILE A 88 -18.52 0.02 5.43
N ASP A 89 -18.87 1.21 4.93
CA ASP A 89 -20.01 1.98 5.45
C ASP A 89 -21.32 1.20 5.26
N ARG A 90 -21.48 0.57 4.09
CA ARG A 90 -22.66 -0.22 3.77
C ARG A 90 -22.77 -1.49 4.62
N PHE A 91 -21.64 -2.12 4.96
CA PHE A 91 -21.64 -3.21 5.94
C PHE A 91 -21.95 -2.71 7.35
N ALA A 92 -21.47 -1.52 7.73
CA ALA A 92 -21.76 -0.92 9.02
C ALA A 92 -23.27 -0.67 9.18
N GLU A 93 -23.93 -0.09 8.18
CA GLU A 93 -25.40 0.12 8.13
C GLU A 93 -26.19 -1.19 8.34
N VAL A 94 -25.80 -2.26 7.64
CA VAL A 94 -26.42 -3.58 7.77
C VAL A 94 -26.23 -4.15 9.18
N LEU A 95 -25.06 -3.96 9.80
CA LEU A 95 -24.76 -4.49 11.13
C LEU A 95 -25.50 -3.74 12.25
N ILE A 96 -25.75 -2.44 12.09
CA ILE A 96 -26.51 -1.63 13.06
C ILE A 96 -28.03 -1.72 12.86
N GLY A 97 -28.48 -2.38 11.79
CA GLY A 97 -29.90 -2.63 11.51
C GLY A 97 -30.64 -1.45 10.89
N GLU A 98 -29.93 -0.52 10.23
CA GLU A 98 -30.50 0.65 9.55
C GLU A 98 -30.68 0.45 8.03
N GLY A 99 -30.78 -0.81 7.58
CA GLY A 99 -30.90 -1.19 6.16
C GLY A 99 -32.32 -1.43 5.66
#